data_AF-A0ABC8EV14-F1
#
_entry.id   AF-A0ABC8EV14-F1
#
_cell.length_a   1.000
_cell.length_b   1.000
_cell.length_c   1.000
_cell.angle_alpha   90.00
_cell.angle_beta   90.00
_cell.angle_gamma   90.00
#
_symmetry.space_group_name_H-M   'P 1'
#
loop_
_entity.id
_entity.type
_entity.pdbx_description
1 polymer ?
#
loop_
_entity_poly.entity_id
_entity_poly.type
_entity_poly.pdbx_seq_one_letter_code
_entity_poly.pdbx_strand_id
1 'polypeptide(L)'
;MWTESLVPAGNYYVYASASLPAAPPTDPDLSNNFDRTNTTIAYNLSDLSLTNLMVSPSTVTDRQFDSASFILNNNGPVALSYEWVMVDYYLSDDT
;
A
#
# COMPACT_ATOMS: atom_id res chain seq x y z
N MET A 1 9.17 -12.95 12.65
CA MET A 1 8.99 -11.58 12.13
C MET A 1 8.36 -11.69 10.74
N TRP A 2 7.37 -10.87 10.42
CA TRP A 2 6.80 -10.81 9.05
C TRP A 2 7.84 -10.23 8.10
N THR A 3 8.08 -10.88 6.97
CA THR A 3 8.98 -10.40 5.91
C THR A 3 8.17 -9.57 4.92
N GLU A 4 8.49 -8.29 4.80
CA GLU A 4 7.70 -7.25 4.09
C GLU A 4 7.40 -7.57 2.62
N SER A 5 8.16 -8.43 1.97
CA SER A 5 8.10 -8.70 0.53
C SER A 5 7.03 -9.73 0.08
N LEU A 6 6.15 -10.21 0.97
CA LEU A 6 5.14 -11.24 0.65
C LEU A 6 3.69 -10.83 0.96
N VAL A 7 3.44 -9.59 1.36
CA VAL A 7 2.13 -9.12 1.83
C VAL A 7 1.48 -8.24 0.75
N PRO A 8 0.38 -8.65 0.11
CA PRO A 8 -0.33 -7.83 -0.90
C PRO A 8 -0.84 -6.49 -0.34
N ALA A 9 -1.31 -5.57 -1.21
CA ALA A 9 -2.13 -4.43 -0.74
C ALA A 9 -3.32 -4.97 0.03
N GLY A 10 -3.66 -4.29 1.11
CA GLY A 10 -4.98 -4.45 1.67
C GLY A 10 -5.09 -4.02 3.12
N ASN A 11 -6.29 -4.26 3.63
CA ASN A 11 -6.58 -4.12 5.04
C ASN A 11 -6.24 -5.43 5.74
N TYR A 12 -5.35 -5.33 6.72
CA TYR A 12 -4.98 -6.42 7.60
C TYR A 12 -5.64 -6.21 8.96
N TYR A 13 -5.94 -7.30 9.65
CA TYR A 13 -6.57 -7.26 10.98
C TYR A 13 -5.64 -7.92 11.98
N VAL A 14 -5.33 -7.20 13.05
CA VAL A 14 -4.67 -7.78 14.23
C VAL A 14 -5.74 -8.06 15.26
N TYR A 15 -5.82 -9.31 15.70
CA TYR A 15 -6.72 -9.74 16.77
C TYR A 15 -5.92 -9.91 18.07
N ALA A 16 -6.48 -9.42 19.16
CA ALA A 16 -6.02 -9.72 20.50
C ALA A 16 -7.15 -10.41 21.26
N SER A 17 -6.82 -11.53 21.90
CA SER A 17 -7.76 -12.27 22.75
C SER A 17 -7.13 -12.50 24.11
N ALA A 18 -7.85 -12.20 25.17
CA ALA A 18 -7.50 -12.59 26.52
C ALA A 18 -8.49 -13.66 27.00
N SER A 19 -7.99 -14.66 27.72
CA SER A 19 -8.85 -15.62 28.41
C SER A 19 -8.21 -16.06 29.71
N LEU A 20 -9.04 -16.34 30.71
CA LEU A 20 -8.62 -16.90 31.99
C LEU A 20 -8.94 -18.40 32.02
N PRO A 21 -7.98 -19.28 32.33
CA PRO A 21 -8.20 -20.73 32.32
C PRO A 21 -9.09 -21.22 33.48
N ALA A 22 -9.29 -20.39 34.51
CA ALA A 22 -10.22 -20.63 35.61
C ALA A 22 -10.73 -19.30 36.16
N ALA A 23 -12.01 -19.24 36.50
CA ALA A 23 -12.60 -18.12 37.23
C ALA A 23 -11.85 -17.88 38.55
N PRO A 24 -11.58 -16.61 38.96
CA PRO A 24 -11.38 -16.28 40.37
C PRO A 24 -12.55 -16.87 41.18
N PRO A 25 -12.42 -17.15 42.49
CA PRO A 25 -13.20 -18.18 43.18
C PRO A 25 -14.72 -17.94 43.35
N THR A 26 -15.35 -17.07 42.55
CA THR A 26 -16.75 -16.68 42.64
C THR A 26 -17.49 -16.54 41.30
N ASP A 27 -16.85 -16.72 40.14
CA ASP A 27 -17.56 -16.66 38.86
C ASP A 27 -18.06 -18.06 38.42
N PRO A 28 -19.40 -18.30 38.41
CA PRO A 28 -20.00 -19.58 38.04
C PRO A 28 -20.13 -19.78 36.52
N ASP A 29 -19.97 -18.74 35.71
CA ASP A 29 -20.14 -18.80 34.26
C ASP A 29 -18.79 -18.72 33.56
N LEU A 30 -18.10 -19.86 33.51
CA LEU A 30 -16.80 -19.98 32.84
C LEU A 30 -16.86 -19.69 31.33
N SER A 31 -18.06 -19.66 30.73
CA SER A 31 -18.22 -19.42 29.30
C SER A 31 -17.93 -17.98 28.88
N ASN A 32 -17.86 -17.03 29.82
CA ASN A 32 -17.63 -15.61 29.56
C ASN A 32 -16.23 -15.11 29.98
N ASN A 33 -15.32 -16.00 30.38
CA ASN A 33 -13.96 -15.66 30.83
C ASN A 33 -12.99 -15.36 29.68
N PHE A 34 -13.48 -14.75 28.61
CA PHE A 34 -12.67 -14.32 27.49
C PHE A 34 -13.14 -12.98 26.95
N ASP A 35 -12.21 -12.21 26.40
CA ASP A 35 -12.51 -11.01 25.63
C ASP A 35 -11.67 -11.00 24.35
N ARG A 36 -12.18 -10.34 23.31
CA ARG A 36 -11.54 -10.23 22.01
C ARG A 36 -11.70 -8.82 21.47
N THR A 37 -10.59 -8.24 21.01
CA THR A 37 -10.57 -6.98 20.28
C THR A 37 -9.75 -7.11 19.01
N ASN A 38 -9.90 -6.15 18.10
CA ASN A 38 -9.13 -6.09 16.87
C ASN A 38 -8.81 -4.64 16.49
N THR A 39 -7.78 -4.49 15.65
CA THR A 39 -7.47 -3.22 14.97
C THR A 39 -7.13 -3.48 13.51
N THR A 40 -7.40 -2.49 12.65
CA THR A 40 -7.07 -2.53 11.24
C THR A 40 -5.71 -1.89 10.99
N ILE A 41 -4.86 -2.58 10.23
CA ILE A 41 -3.63 -2.04 9.66
C ILE A 41 -3.90 -1.82 8.17
N ALA A 42 -3.81 -0.57 7.71
CA ALA A 42 -3.84 -0.26 6.29
C ALA A 42 -2.44 -0.47 5.69
N TYR A 43 -2.35 -1.28 4.64
CA TYR A 43 -1.11 -1.54 3.93
C TYR A 43 -1.26 -1.10 2.46
N ASN A 44 -0.74 0.10 2.15
CA ASN A 44 -0.77 0.69 0.81
C ASN A 44 0.44 0.24 -0.02
N LEU A 45 0.25 -0.12 -1.30
CA LEU A 45 1.29 -0.73 -2.14
C LEU A 45 2.27 0.24 -2.81
N SER A 46 1.94 1.52 -2.99
CA SER A 46 2.95 2.52 -3.35
C SER A 46 2.56 3.91 -2.85
N ASP A 47 3.52 4.56 -2.20
CA ASP A 47 3.38 5.95 -1.77
C ASP A 47 3.53 6.94 -2.93
N LEU A 48 3.95 6.46 -4.11
CA LEU A 48 4.05 7.25 -5.33
C LEU A 48 3.25 6.60 -6.46
N SER A 49 2.50 7.42 -7.19
CA SER A 49 1.80 6.98 -8.39
C SER A 49 1.91 8.00 -9.52
N LEU A 50 1.97 7.51 -10.75
CA LEU A 50 1.98 8.31 -11.97
C LEU A 50 0.60 8.22 -12.62
N THR A 51 0.04 9.37 -12.96
CA THR A 51 -1.29 9.48 -13.59
C THR A 51 -1.27 10.48 -14.73
N ASN A 52 -2.31 10.48 -15.57
CA ASN A 52 -2.50 11.45 -16.66
C ASN A 52 -1.29 11.53 -17.62
N LEU A 53 -0.74 10.38 -18.00
CA LEU A 53 0.32 10.34 -19.02
C LEU A 53 -0.23 10.87 -20.35
N MET A 54 0.34 11.96 -20.84
CA MET A 54 0.11 12.52 -22.17
C MET A 54 1.42 12.54 -22.93
N VAL A 55 1.39 12.03 -24.16
CA VAL A 55 2.56 11.94 -25.04
C VAL A 55 2.22 12.63 -26.35
N SER A 56 3.14 13.47 -26.85
CA SER A 56 3.08 14.04 -28.19
C SER A 56 4.01 13.22 -29.10
N PRO A 57 3.47 12.34 -29.97
CA PRO A 57 4.28 11.57 -30.89
C PRO A 57 5.04 12.47 -31.86
N SER A 58 6.23 12.06 -32.28
CA SER A 58 6.98 12.77 -33.29
C SER A 58 6.34 12.56 -34.67
N THR A 59 6.21 13.62 -35.47
CA THR A 59 5.70 13.52 -36.84
C THR A 59 6.81 13.33 -37.88
N VAL A 60 8.08 13.34 -37.47
CA VAL A 60 9.25 13.31 -38.36
C VAL A 60 9.99 11.98 -38.34
N THR A 61 10.01 11.28 -37.20
CA THR A 61 10.70 10.01 -37.03
C THR A 61 9.78 9.01 -36.36
N ASP A 62 9.68 7.80 -36.93
CA ASP A 62 8.94 6.71 -36.29
C ASP A 62 9.55 6.36 -34.93
N ARG A 63 8.69 5.91 -34.01
CA ARG A 63 9.09 5.42 -32.67
C ARG A 63 9.81 6.49 -31.82
N GLN A 64 9.45 7.76 -31.98
CA GLN A 64 9.89 8.88 -31.12
C GLN A 64 8.70 9.73 -30.66
N PHE A 65 8.91 10.49 -29.57
CA PHE A 65 7.97 11.50 -29.09
C PHE A 65 8.70 12.82 -28.85
N ASP A 66 8.03 13.93 -29.10
CA ASP A 66 8.60 15.27 -28.92
C ASP A 66 8.46 15.75 -27.47
N SER A 67 7.42 15.28 -26.76
CA SER A 67 7.21 15.55 -25.34
C SER A 67 6.36 14.49 -24.65
N ALA A 68 6.53 14.36 -23.34
CA ALA A 68 5.69 13.58 -22.44
C ALA A 68 5.44 14.36 -21.15
N SER A 69 4.25 14.22 -20.59
CA SER A 69 3.86 14.83 -19.32
C SER A 69 2.99 13.87 -18.52
N PHE A 70 3.05 13.97 -17.19
CA PHE A 70 2.28 13.17 -16.26
C PHE A 70 2.12 13.94 -14.95
N ILE A 71 1.25 13.44 -14.08
CA ILE A 71 1.11 13.90 -12.70
C ILE A 71 1.72 12.84 -11.78
N LEU A 72 2.66 13.27 -10.93
CA LEU A 72 3.20 12.47 -9.84
C LEU A 72 2.41 12.77 -8.56
N ASN A 73 1.71 11.77 -8.04
CA ASN A 73 0.98 11.87 -6.78
C ASN A 73 1.80 11.21 -5.66
N ASN A 74 2.00 11.94 -4.56
CA ASN A 74 2.46 11.38 -3.30
C ASN A 74 1.25 10.97 -2.46
N ASN A 75 1.01 9.66 -2.38
CA ASN A 75 -0.05 9.04 -1.60
C ASN A 75 0.43 8.63 -0.19
N GLY A 76 1.73 8.80 0.09
CA GLY A 76 2.29 8.50 1.41
C GLY A 76 1.84 9.48 2.49
N PRO A 77 1.95 9.11 3.78
CA PRO A 77 1.49 9.93 4.90
C PRO A 77 2.35 11.19 5.15
N VAL A 78 3.51 11.30 4.49
CA VAL A 78 4.48 12.39 4.67
C VAL A 78 4.85 12.99 3.33
N ALA A 79 5.06 14.30 3.28
CA ALA A 79 5.51 15.00 2.09
C ALA A 79 6.90 14.51 1.63
N LEU A 80 7.13 14.52 0.30
CA LEU A 80 8.45 14.21 -0.28
C LEU A 80 9.48 15.26 0.18
N SER A 81 10.60 14.81 0.73
CA SER A 81 11.70 15.67 1.18
C SER A 81 12.92 15.66 0.26
N TYR A 82 12.82 14.98 -0.89
CA TYR A 82 13.90 14.87 -1.86
C TYR A 82 13.87 16.01 -2.88
N GLU A 83 15.04 16.41 -3.36
CA GLU A 83 15.20 17.51 -4.31
C GLU A 83 14.87 17.11 -5.77
N TRP A 84 14.90 15.81 -6.08
CA TRP A 84 14.68 15.31 -7.44
C TRP A 84 13.92 13.97 -7.45
N VAL A 85 13.25 13.72 -8.59
CA VAL A 85 12.59 12.44 -8.92
C VAL A 85 13.10 12.02 -10.30
N MET A 86 13.54 10.76 -10.42
CA MET A 86 13.96 10.18 -11.70
C MET A 86 12.76 9.54 -12.39
N VAL A 87 12.67 9.74 -13.70
CA VAL A 87 11.65 9.12 -14.55
C VAL A 87 12.30 8.63 -15.83
N ASP A 88 12.18 7.34 -16.08
CA ASP A 88 12.65 6.68 -17.29
C ASP A 88 11.49 6.45 -18.25
N TYR A 89 11.72 6.71 -19.54
CA TYR A 89 10.75 6.47 -20.60
C TYR A 89 11.22 5.31 -21.47
N TYR A 90 10.33 4.34 -21.68
CA TYR A 90 10.57 3.22 -22.57
C TYR A 90 9.50 3.18 -23.63
N LEU A 91 9.90 2.98 -24.88
CA LEU A 91 8.98 2.66 -25.96
C LEU A 91 9.07 1.16 -26.25
N SER A 92 7.97 0.46 -26.08
CA SER A 92 7.82 -0.97 -26.38
C SER A 92 6.68 -1.16 -27.38
N ASP A 93 6.73 -2.21 -28.19
CA ASP A 93 5.56 -2.76 -28.86
C ASP A 93 4.85 -3.81 -27.99
N ASP A 94 3.58 -4.07 -28.32
CA ASP A 94 2.66 -4.98 -27.62
C ASP A 94 2.77 -6.44 -28.10
N THR A 95 3.83 -6.79 -28.83
CA THR A 95 4.03 -8.12 -29.43
C THR A 95 4.88 -9.05 -28.60
#